data_AF-A0A1G2Z1P2-F1
#
_entry.id   AF-A0A1G2Z1P2-F1
#
_cell.length_a   1.000
_cell.length_b   1.000
_cell.length_c   1.000
_cell.angle_alpha   90.00
_cell.angle_beta   90.00
_cell.angle_gamma   90.00
#
_symmetry.space_group_name_H-M   'P 1'
#
loop_
_entity.id
_entity.type
_entity.pdbx_description
1 polymer ?
#
loop_
_entity_poly.entity_id
_entity_poly.type
_entity_poly.pdbx_seq_one_letter_code
_entity_poly.pdbx_strand_id
1 'polypeptide(L)' 'MCWEREHDRVEGRQFHVAAPRRLLGLQPGDFAMEFKWIDNAQTPGDILNAYIDGDAAPDGRFRYRYDTRSSNKDKP' A
#
# COMPACT_ATOMS: atom_id res chain seq x y z
N MET A 1 -17.74 23.54 -2.94
CA MET A 1 -17.04 22.63 -2.01
C MET A 1 -16.09 21.80 -2.86
N CYS A 2 -14.80 22.13 -2.82
CA CYS A 2 -13.78 21.62 -3.74
C CYS A 2 -12.86 20.69 -2.92
N TRP A 3 -13.06 19.38 -3.05
CA TRP A 3 -12.24 18.34 -2.44
C TRP A 3 -11.58 17.55 -3.57
N GLU A 4 -10.42 17.96 -4.08
CA GLU A 4 -9.83 17.22 -5.22
C GLU A 4 -8.30 17.20 -5.29
N ARG A 5 -7.56 17.58 -4.23
CA ARG A 5 -6.09 17.73 -4.32
C ARG A 5 -5.25 17.09 -3.22
N GLU A 6 -5.69 15.99 -2.60
CA GLU A 6 -4.86 15.26 -1.63
C GLU A 6 -5.06 13.73 -1.70
N HIS A 7 -4.94 13.12 -2.88
CA HIS A 7 -4.97 11.65 -3.01
C HIS A 7 -3.58 11.02 -3.00
N ASP A 8 -2.57 11.74 -3.49
CA ASP A 8 -1.20 11.28 -3.54
C ASP A 8 -0.22 12.45 -3.33
N ARG A 9 0.90 12.18 -2.64
CA ARG A 9 1.95 13.15 -2.37
C ARG A 9 3.32 12.50 -2.50
N VAL A 10 4.24 13.17 -3.20
CA VAL A 10 5.66 12.79 -3.26
C VAL A 10 6.48 13.79 -2.46
N GLU A 11 7.33 13.31 -1.56
CA GLU A 11 8.31 14.12 -0.82
C GLU A 11 9.65 13.40 -0.80
N GLY A 12 10.62 13.89 -1.58
CA GLY A 12 11.92 13.24 -1.72
C GLY A 12 11.78 11.80 -2.23
N ARG A 13 12.15 10.83 -1.40
CA ARG A 13 12.05 9.38 -1.68
C ARG A 13 10.81 8.72 -1.05
N GLN A 14 9.79 9.52 -0.74
CA GLN A 14 8.57 9.05 -0.11
C GLN A 14 7.39 9.32 -1.04
N PHE A 15 6.55 8.30 -1.21
CA PHE A 15 5.28 8.40 -1.92
C PHE A 15 4.16 8.02 -0.96
N HIS A 16 3.22 8.94 -0.76
CA HIS A 16 2.08 8.79 0.12
C HIS A 16 0.81 8.71 -0.71
N VAL A 17 -0.05 7.75 -0.40
CA VAL A 17 -1.39 7.62 -0.99
C VAL A 17 -2.42 7.65 0.13
N ALA A 18 -3.43 8.49 -0.04
CA ALA A 18 -4.57 8.58 0.85
C ALA A 18 -5.79 7.94 0.18
N ALA A 19 -6.35 6.90 0.81
CA ALA A 19 -7.56 6.23 0.35
C ALA A 19 -8.58 6.13 1.49
N PRO A 20 -9.87 6.41 1.24
CA PRO A 20 -10.92 6.15 2.22
C PRO A 20 -10.96 4.68 2.64
N ARG A 21 -11.00 4.40 3.94
CA ARG A 21 -11.03 3.03 4.51
C ARG A 21 -12.09 2.12 3.87
N ARG A 22 -13.27 2.67 3.58
CA ARG A 22 -14.37 1.94 2.93
C ARG A 22 -13.99 1.37 1.55
N LEU A 23 -13.12 2.05 0.80
CA LEU A 23 -12.66 1.58 -0.51
C LEU A 23 -11.73 0.38 -0.39
N LEU A 24 -11.09 0.23 0.78
CA LEU A 24 -10.23 -0.90 1.11
C LEU A 24 -10.98 -2.02 1.85
N GLY A 25 -12.32 -1.90 2.01
CA GLY A 25 -13.12 -2.85 2.78
C GLY A 25 -12.82 -2.87 4.29
N LEU A 26 -12.12 -1.85 4.80
CA LEU A 26 -11.72 -1.79 6.21
C LEU A 26 -12.87 -1.27 7.08
N GLN A 27 -13.18 -2.02 8.13
CA GLN A 27 -14.14 -1.63 9.15
C GLN A 27 -13.48 -0.75 10.22
N PRO A 28 -14.26 0.00 11.02
CA PRO A 28 -13.75 0.67 12.21
C PRO A 28 -13.11 -0.33 13.19
N GLY A 29 -12.06 0.09 13.89
CA GLY A 29 -11.35 -0.72 14.87
C GLY A 29 -10.03 -1.27 14.34
N ASP A 30 -9.62 -2.42 14.88
CA ASP A 30 -8.34 -3.02 14.55
C ASP A 30 -8.33 -3.69 13.18
N PHE A 31 -7.30 -3.42 12.39
CA PHE A 31 -7.11 -4.02 11.09
C PHE A 31 -5.66 -4.39 10.83
N ALA A 32 -5.51 -5.30 9.87
CA ALA A 32 -4.24 -5.59 9.24
C ALA A 32 -4.34 -5.20 7.76
N MET A 33 -3.28 -4.61 7.24
CA MET A 33 -3.14 -4.28 5.83
C MET A 33 -1.88 -4.91 5.30
N GLU A 34 -1.97 -5.52 4.13
CA GLU A 34 -0.86 -6.14 3.44
C GLU A 34 -0.74 -5.55 2.05
N PHE A 35 0.48 -5.25 1.64
CA PHE A 35 0.72 -4.65 0.33
C PHE A 35 2.10 -5.00 -0.19
N LYS A 36 2.25 -4.79 -1.50
CA LYS A 36 3.49 -4.84 -2.27
C LYS A 36 3.57 -3.58 -3.10
N TRP A 37 4.77 -3.09 -3.31
CA TRP A 37 5.04 -2.15 -4.39
C TRP A 37 5.30 -2.96 -5.65
N ILE A 38 4.69 -2.54 -6.75
CA ILE A 38 5.02 -3.00 -8.10
C ILE A 38 5.51 -1.76 -8.83
N ASP A 39 6.66 -1.85 -9.47
CA ASP A 39 7.12 -0.86 -10.41
C ASP A 39 7.39 -1.49 -11.79
N ASN A 40 7.77 -0.65 -12.74
CA ASN A 40 8.07 -1.05 -14.12
C ASN A 40 6.97 -1.85 -14.85
N ALA A 41 5.70 -1.67 -14.49
CA ALA A 41 4.56 -2.11 -15.30
C ALA A 41 4.47 -1.22 -16.55
N GLN A 42 5.06 -1.67 -17.66
CA GLN A 42 5.24 -0.86 -18.87
C GLN A 42 3.95 -0.62 -19.65
N THR A 43 2.97 -1.51 -19.50
CA THR A 43 1.67 -1.42 -20.19
C THR A 43 0.56 -0.99 -19.21
N PRO A 44 0.11 0.28 -19.25
CA PRO A 44 -0.97 0.74 -18.39
C PRO A 44 -2.25 -0.09 -18.56
N GLY A 45 -2.81 -0.55 -17.44
CA GLY A 45 -4.05 -1.34 -17.44
C GLY A 45 -3.87 -2.83 -17.71
N ASP A 46 -2.68 -3.29 -18.11
CA ASP A 46 -2.38 -4.71 -18.26
C ASP A 46 -1.48 -5.20 -17.11
N ILE A 47 -2.11 -5.74 -16.07
CA ILE A 47 -1.40 -6.26 -14.90
C ILE A 47 -0.53 -7.48 -15.24
N LEU A 48 -0.81 -8.20 -16.34
CA LEU A 48 -0.01 -9.38 -16.70
C LEU A 48 1.37 -9.00 -17.22
N ASN A 49 1.55 -7.80 -17.75
CA ASN A 49 2.86 -7.29 -18.16
C ASN A 49 3.87 -7.23 -16.99
N ALA A 50 3.37 -7.08 -15.75
CA ALA A 50 4.23 -7.10 -14.56
C ALA A 50 4.97 -8.44 -14.37
N TYR A 51 4.53 -9.55 -14.98
CA TYR A 51 5.26 -10.82 -14.92
C TYR A 51 6.48 -10.88 -15.85
N ILE A 52 6.52 -10.04 -16.88
CA ILE A 52 7.59 -10.03 -17.88
C ILE A 52 8.62 -8.96 -17.50
N ASP A 53 8.13 -7.74 -17.27
CA ASP A 53 8.98 -6.56 -17.11
C ASP A 53 8.95 -5.97 -15.70
N GLY A 54 7.95 -6.35 -14.88
CA GLY A 54 7.74 -5.75 -13.57
C GLY A 54 8.74 -6.22 -12.52
N ASP A 55 8.99 -5.37 -11.54
CA ASP A 55 9.66 -5.73 -10.28
C ASP A 55 8.70 -5.45 -9.11
N ALA A 56 8.92 -6.15 -7.99
CA ALA A 56 8.05 -6.05 -6.84
C ALA A 56 8.83 -6.06 -5.52
N ALA A 57 8.56 -5.05 -4.69
CA ALA A 57 9.07 -5.00 -3.32
C ALA A 57 7.97 -5.36 -2.31
N PRO A 58 8.22 -6.26 -1.33
CA PRO A 58 9.43 -7.07 -1.20
C PRO A 58 9.40 -8.31 -2.11
N ASP A 59 10.59 -8.84 -2.38
CA ASP A 59 10.81 -9.92 -3.35
C ASP A 59 9.98 -11.18 -3.10
N GLY A 60 9.68 -11.87 -4.20
CA GLY A 60 9.07 -13.20 -4.18
C GLY A 60 7.77 -13.24 -3.38
N ARG A 61 7.71 -14.16 -2.42
CA ARG A 61 6.49 -14.41 -1.61
C ARG A 61 6.41 -13.55 -0.35
N PHE A 62 7.34 -12.64 -0.12
CA PHE A 62 7.26 -11.70 1.01
C PHE A 62 6.20 -10.63 0.76
N ARG A 63 5.75 -9.96 1.82
CA ARG A 63 4.81 -8.83 1.75
C ARG A 63 5.04 -7.88 2.92
N TYR A 64 4.81 -6.58 2.71
CA TYR A 64 4.71 -5.66 3.83
C TYR A 64 3.39 -5.91 4.57
N ARG A 65 3.44 -5.83 5.89
CA ARG A 65 2.26 -5.96 6.74
C ARG A 65 2.27 -4.86 7.78
N TYR A 66 1.13 -4.18 7.89
CA TYR A 66 0.84 -3.21 8.92
C TYR A 66 -0.31 -3.73 9.78
N ASP A 67 -0.13 -3.70 11.10
CA ASP A 67 -1.13 -4.08 12.08
C ASP A 67 -1.42 -2.88 12.99
N THR A 68 -2.69 -2.48 13.13
CA THR A 68 -3.07 -1.41 14.08
C THR A 68 -2.97 -1.85 15.54
N ARG A 69 -2.99 -3.16 15.77
CA ARG A 69 -2.74 -3.76 17.08
C ARG A 69 -1.25 -3.61 17.39
N SER A 70 -0.85 -2.46 17.92
CA SER A 70 0.45 -2.32 18.55
C SER A 70 0.61 -3.41 19.61
N SER A 71 1.71 -4.17 19.55
CA SER A 71 2.08 -5.14 20.57
C SER A 71 2.36 -4.41 21.89
N ASN A 72 1.31 -4.16 22.67
CA ASN A 72 1.44 -3.72 24.05
C ASN A 72 1.68 -4.96 24.91
N LYS A 73 2.81 -5.62 24.69
CA LYS A 73 3.32 -6.72 25.51
C LYS A 73 4.84 -6.58 25.58
N ASP A 74 5.35 -6.60 26.80
CA ASP A 74 6.76 -6.59 27.20
C ASP A 74 7.36 -5.21 27.49
N LYS A 75 6.88 -4.60 28.59
CA LYS A 75 7.79 -3.92 29.52
C LYS A 75 7.56 -4.54 30.92
N PRO A 76 8.54 -5.29 31.48
CA PRO A 76 8.51 -5.61 32.90
C PRO A 76 8.62 -4.33 33.75
#